data_AF-A0A451DBP5-F1
#
_entry.id   AF-A0A451DBP5-F1
#
_cell.length_a   1.000
_cell.length_b   1.000
_cell.length_c   1.000
_cell.angle_alpha   90.00
_cell.angle_beta   90.00
_cell.angle_gamma   90.00
#
_symmetry.space_group_name_H-M   'P 1'
#
loop_
_entity.id
_entity.type
_entity.pdbx_description
1 polymer ?
#
loop_
_entity_poly.entity_id
_entity_poly.type
_entity_poly.pdbx_seq_one_letter_code
_entity_poly.pdbx_strand_id
1 'polypeptide(L)' 'MHDIREYNISEQDLKKKLLESLQEQFNIRLQLSSGKLKKTHLIKKVRKKIARIKTLLTDRINNKS' A
#
# COMPACT_ATOMS: atom_id res chain seq x y z
N MET A 1 -5.20 14.38 -9.15
CA MET A 1 -4.79 13.19 -8.36
C MET A 1 -3.56 12.65 -9.06
N HIS A 2 -2.41 13.26 -8.79
CA HIS A 2 -1.19 13.12 -9.60
C HIS A 2 -0.55 11.74 -9.45
N ASP A 3 -0.53 11.03 -10.57
CA ASP A 3 0.65 10.40 -11.16
C ASP A 3 1.45 9.43 -10.31
N ILE A 4 1.02 8.17 -10.38
CA ILE A 4 1.86 6.99 -10.12
C ILE A 4 2.40 6.38 -11.43
N ARG A 5 2.19 7.07 -12.57
CA ARG A 5 2.59 6.58 -13.90
C ARG A 5 3.94 7.09 -14.37
N GLU A 6 4.49 8.13 -13.74
CA GLU A 6 5.78 8.71 -14.12
C GLU A 6 6.74 8.69 -12.94
N TYR A 7 7.32 7.54 -12.69
CA TYR A 7 8.77 7.44 -12.60
C TYR A 7 9.07 5.95 -12.54
N ASN A 8 10.28 5.61 -12.92
CA ASN A 8 10.87 4.29 -12.82
C ASN A 8 10.98 3.86 -11.34
N ILE A 9 9.85 3.62 -10.66
CA ILE A 9 9.80 3.17 -9.27
C ILE A 9 10.48 1.80 -9.29
N SER A 10 11.70 1.65 -8.80
CA SER A 10 12.37 0.35 -8.81
C SER A 10 11.56 -0.68 -8.02
N GLU A 11 11.77 -1.98 -8.27
CA GLU A 11 11.15 -3.05 -7.47
C GLU A 11 11.40 -2.84 -5.96
N GLN A 12 12.57 -2.29 -5.61
CA GLN A 12 12.94 -1.89 -4.25
C GLN A 12 12.04 -0.79 -3.69
N ASP A 13 11.69 0.23 -4.48
CA ASP A 13 10.78 1.29 -4.06
C ASP A 13 9.35 0.79 -3.87
N LEU A 14 8.89 -0.14 -4.72
CA LEU A 14 7.59 -0.80 -4.52
C LEU A 14 7.56 -1.60 -3.22
N LYS A 15 8.64 -2.32 -2.91
CA LYS A 15 8.81 -3.02 -1.63
C LYS A 15 8.84 -2.04 -0.45
N LYS A 16 9.50 -0.89 -0.58
CA LYS A 16 9.51 0.17 0.45
C LYS A 16 8.11 0.73 0.69
N LYS A 17 7.38 1.09 -0.37
CA LYS A 17 5.98 1.55 -0.29
C LYS A 17 5.04 0.49 0.30
N LEU A 18 5.31 -0.79 0.05
CA LEU A 18 4.58 -1.89 0.68
C LEU A 18 4.80 -1.92 2.19
N LEU A 19 6.05 -1.79 2.65
CA LEU A 19 6.39 -1.73 4.08
C LEU A 19 5.74 -0.54 4.78
N GLU A 20 5.81 0.65 4.18
CA GLU A 20 5.13 1.84 4.71
C GLU A 20 3.62 1.63 4.82
N SER A 21 3.01 1.01 3.81
CA SER A 21 1.57 0.71 3.82
C SER A 21 1.19 -0.35 4.87
N LEU A 22 2.09 -1.27 5.20
CA LEU A 22 1.90 -2.25 6.28
C LEU A 22 2.03 -1.62 7.67
N GLN A 23 2.97 -0.69 7.85
CA GLN A 23 3.03 0.11 9.08
C GLN A 23 1.77 0.97 9.26
N GLU A 24 1.29 1.60 8.18
CA GLU A 24 0.03 2.36 8.19
C GLU A 24 -1.15 1.45 8.59
N GLN A 25 -1.21 0.22 8.06
CA GLN A 25 -2.22 -0.77 8.46
C GLN A 25 -2.11 -1.13 9.95
N PHE A 26 -0.90 -1.32 10.47
CA PHE A 26 -0.67 -1.64 11.88
C PHE A 26 -1.14 -0.50 12.80
N ASN A 27 -0.78 0.74 12.49
CA ASN A 27 -1.23 1.92 13.22
C ASN A 27 -2.77 2.03 13.23
N ILE A 28 -3.41 1.77 12.09
CA ILE A 28 -4.88 1.78 12.01
C ILE A 28 -5.49 0.65 12.86
N ARG A 29 -4.90 -0.55 12.89
CA ARG A 29 -5.36 -1.64 13.78
C ARG A 29 -5.22 -1.28 15.25
N LEU A 30 -4.11 -0.66 15.64
CA LEU A 30 -3.92 -0.18 17.01
C LEU A 30 -4.96 0.88 17.38
N GLN A 31 -5.20 1.85 16.50
CA GLN A 31 -6.23 2.88 16.72
C GLN A 31 -7.64 2.29 16.80
N LEU A 32 -7.92 1.25 16.00
CA LEU A 32 -9.19 0.51 16.05
C LEU A 32 -9.34 -0.23 17.38
N SER A 33 -8.30 -0.94 17.82
CA SER A 33 -8.30 -1.65 19.10
C SER A 33 -8.41 -0.70 20.30
N SER A 34 -7.85 0.51 20.19
CA SER A 34 -7.99 1.56 21.22
C SER A 34 -9.37 2.23 21.22
N GLY A 35 -10.26 1.92 20.27
CA GLY A 35 -11.59 2.53 20.15
C GLY A 35 -11.59 3.99 19.68
N LYS A 36 -10.44 4.55 19.28
CA LYS A 36 -10.28 5.96 18.87
C LYS A 36 -10.33 6.17 17.37
N LEU A 37 -10.62 5.13 16.58
CA LEU A 37 -10.58 5.24 15.12
C LEU A 37 -11.80 6.00 14.58
N LYS A 38 -11.61 7.31 14.32
CA LYS A 38 -12.64 8.19 13.76
C LYS A 38 -12.94 7.97 12.27
N LYS A 39 -12.01 7.35 11.52
CA LYS A 39 -12.06 7.27 10.04
C LYS A 39 -11.92 5.84 9.54
N THR A 40 -13.02 5.07 9.60
CA THR A 40 -13.09 3.66 9.17
C THR A 40 -12.79 3.44 7.69
N HIS A 41 -13.07 4.43 6.82
CA HIS A 41 -12.77 4.36 5.39
C HIS A 41 -11.27 4.22 5.08
N LEU A 42 -10.38 4.62 6.00
CA LEU A 42 -8.94 4.49 5.85
C LEU A 42 -8.51 3.02 5.82
N ILE A 43 -9.20 2.13 6.56
CA ILE A 43 -8.95 0.68 6.53
C ILE A 43 -9.08 0.16 5.09
N LYS A 44 -10.18 0.51 4.41
CA LYS A 44 -10.45 0.08 3.03
C LYS A 44 -9.44 0.69 2.05
N LYS A 45 -9.04 1.95 2.26
CA LYS A 45 -8.04 2.64 1.44
C LYS A 45 -6.66 1.97 1.52
N VAL A 46 -6.18 1.67 2.73
CA VAL A 46 -4.87 1.02 2.95
C VAL A 46 -4.86 -0.40 2.41
N ARG A 47 -5.94 -1.19 2.62
CA ARG A 47 -6.06 -2.53 2.01
C ARG A 47 -5.99 -2.48 0.48
N LYS A 48 -6.69 -1.54 -0.16
CA LYS A 48 -6.63 -1.35 -1.61
C LYS A 48 -5.25 -0.89 -2.09
N LYS A 49 -4.56 -0.04 -1.33
CA LYS A 49 -3.18 0.41 -1.63
C LYS A 49 -2.21 -0.77 -1.64
N ILE A 50 -2.26 -1.64 -0.63
CA ILE A 50 -1.44 -2.86 -0.56
C ILE A 50 -1.74 -3.78 -1.75
N ALA A 51 -3.02 -4.01 -2.07
CA ALA A 51 -3.42 -4.85 -3.19
C ALA A 51 -2.85 -4.33 -4.52
N ARG A 52 -2.96 -3.03 -4.80
CA ARG A 52 -2.41 -2.40 -6.01
C ARG A 52 -0.89 -2.55 -6.10
N ILE A 53 -0.17 -2.37 -4.99
CA ILE A 53 1.30 -2.53 -4.98
C ILE A 53 1.69 -3.98 -5.28
N LYS A 54 0.97 -4.95 -4.69
CA LYS A 54 1.19 -6.37 -4.98
C LYS A 54 0.91 -6.71 -6.45
N THR A 55 -0.18 -6.21 -7.01
CA THR A 55 -0.48 -6.40 -8.44
C THR A 55 0.62 -5.84 -9.32
N LEU A 56 1.10 -4.61 -9.07
CA LEU A 56 2.20 -4.01 -9.83
C LEU A 56 3.51 -4.80 -9.71
N LEU A 57 3.79 -5.40 -8.54
CA LEU A 57 4.93 -6.30 -8.37
C LEU A 57 4.77 -7.57 -9.22
N THR A 58 3.58 -8.18 -9.21
CA THR A 58 3.27 -9.36 -10.05
C THR A 58 3.36 -9.05 -11.54
N ASP A 59 2.78 -7.94 -11.98
CA ASP A 59 2.81 -7.51 -13.38
C ASP A 59 4.26 -7.33 -13.86
N ARG A 60 5.15 -6.81 -13.00
CA ARG A 60 6.57 -6.66 -13.33
C ARG A 60 7.35 -7.97 -13.36
N ILE A 61 6.99 -8.93 -12.53
CA ILE A 61 7.59 -10.28 -12.56
C ILE A 61 7.18 -10.97 -13.86
N ASN A 62 5.90 -10.90 -14.22
CA ASN A 62 5.37 -11.52 -15.43
C ASN A 62 5.88 -10.87 -16.72
N ASN A 63 6.02 -9.54 -16.78
CA ASN A 63 6.56 -8.84 -17.96
C ASN A 63 8.10 -8.93 -18.08
N LYS A 64 8.80 -9.54 -17.12
CA LYS A 64 10.24 -9.80 -17.18
C LYS A 64 10.59 -11.20 -17.71
N SER A 65 9.58 -12.02 -18.02
CA SER A 65 9.74 -13.36 -18.61
C SER A 65 9.72 -13.32 -20.12
#